data_AF-A0A7M2QUP8-F1
#
_entry.id   AF-A0A7M2QUP8-F1
#
_cell.length_a   1.000
_cell.length_b   1.000
_cell.length_c   1.000
_cell.angle_alpha   90.00
_cell.angle_beta   90.00
_cell.angle_gamma   90.00
#
_symmetry.space_group_name_H-M   'P 1'
#
loop_
_entity.id
_entity.type
_entity.pdbx_description
1 polymer ?
#
loop_
_entity_poly.entity_id
_entity_poly.type
_entity_poly.pdbx_seq_one_letter_code
_entity_poly.pdbx_strand_id
1 'polypeptide(L)'
;MKKLLMLCCIMFVLTGCMKSNNVIELGNITEEGDVVVKKSIETEPKYNELMEIFNNGTNLKLSDEEVNRLPYQYIQFKDRTQNLIVVNYNMWLDEENERILYSDYIARVPLYYVIEDEEYNKLLDVFEKDKMQTFADQFENFDQTN
;
A
#
# COMPACT_ATOMS: atom_id res chain seq x y z
N MET A 1 -28.24 -0.79 46.36
CA MET A 1 -28.46 -0.36 44.95
C MET A 1 -27.66 0.87 44.50
N LYS A 2 -26.74 1.46 45.30
CA LYS A 2 -25.91 2.59 44.86
C LYS A 2 -24.56 2.19 44.23
N LYS A 3 -24.04 1.01 44.56
CA LYS A 3 -22.73 0.51 44.06
C LYS A 3 -22.78 -0.05 42.63
N LEU A 4 -23.96 -0.47 42.16
CA LEU A 4 -24.13 -1.03 40.81
C LEU A 4 -24.17 0.07 39.73
N LEU A 5 -24.75 1.23 40.06
CA LEU A 5 -24.87 2.37 39.14
C LEU A 5 -23.50 3.01 38.83
N MET A 6 -22.57 2.97 39.80
CA MET A 6 -21.22 3.53 39.65
C MET A 6 -20.34 2.67 38.72
N LEU A 7 -20.58 1.36 38.65
CA LEU A 7 -19.88 0.46 37.72
C LEU A 7 -20.30 0.71 36.27
N CYS A 8 -21.57 1.03 36.01
CA CYS A 8 -22.05 1.39 34.68
C CYS A 8 -21.39 2.69 34.18
N CYS A 9 -21.25 3.71 35.03
CA CYS A 9 -20.57 4.95 34.65
C CYS A 9 -19.08 4.74 34.32
N ILE A 10 -18.40 3.79 34.97
CA ILE A 10 -16.98 3.52 34.72
C ILE A 10 -16.77 2.74 33.41
N MET A 11 -17.70 1.86 33.02
CA MET A 11 -17.61 1.15 31.73
C MET A 11 -17.85 2.05 30.51
N PHE A 12 -18.60 3.14 30.64
CA PHE A 12 -18.81 4.11 29.55
C PHE A 12 -17.65 5.09 29.36
N VAL A 13 -16.73 5.22 30.31
CA VAL A 13 -15.57 6.14 30.20
C VAL A 13 -14.38 5.49 29.49
N LEU A 14 -14.37 4.17 29.32
CA LEU A 14 -13.26 3.44 28.67
C LEU A 14 -13.36 3.37 27.14
N THR A 15 -14.44 3.85 26.53
CA THR A 15 -14.52 4.07 25.08
C THR A 15 -14.24 5.53 24.74
N GLY A 16 -13.21 6.13 25.35
CA GLY A 16 -12.61 7.30 24.73
C GLY A 16 -12.24 6.88 23.31
N CYS A 17 -12.80 7.55 22.28
CA CYS A 17 -12.52 7.24 20.88
C CYS A 17 -11.00 7.14 20.70
N MET A 18 -10.47 5.91 20.65
CA MET A 18 -9.10 5.69 20.29
C MET A 18 -8.98 6.24 18.88
N LYS A 19 -8.26 7.35 18.73
CA LYS A 19 -7.99 7.91 17.42
C LYS A 19 -7.31 6.81 16.60
N SER A 20 -7.84 6.53 15.41
CA SER A 20 -7.20 5.59 14.49
C SER A 20 -5.75 6.00 14.29
N ASN A 21 -4.87 5.01 14.17
CA ASN A 21 -3.47 5.23 13.81
C ASN A 21 -3.25 4.59 12.45
N ASN A 22 -3.81 5.23 11.42
CA ASN A 22 -3.68 4.76 10.06
C ASN A 22 -2.33 5.19 9.48
N VAL A 23 -1.69 4.27 8.77
CA VAL A 23 -0.39 4.48 8.16
C VAL A 23 -0.38 3.91 6.74
N ILE A 24 0.38 4.56 5.87
CA ILE A 24 0.80 3.98 4.59
C ILE A 24 2.24 3.53 4.74
N GLU A 25 2.52 2.27 4.45
CA GLU A 25 3.85 1.68 4.46
C GLU A 25 4.27 1.39 3.01
N LEU A 26 5.42 1.93 2.62
CA LEU A 26 6.04 1.72 1.31
C LEU A 26 7.27 0.84 1.49
N GLY A 27 7.47 -0.11 0.59
CA GLY A 27 8.53 -1.08 0.72
C GLY A 27 8.74 -1.90 -0.53
N ASN A 28 9.52 -2.97 -0.37
CA ASN A 28 9.77 -3.96 -1.41
C ASN A 28 9.44 -5.35 -0.87
N ILE A 29 9.26 -6.29 -1.78
CA ILE A 29 9.04 -7.70 -1.44
C ILE A 29 10.35 -8.46 -1.70
N THR A 30 10.81 -9.21 -0.71
CA THR A 30 11.98 -10.09 -0.85
C THR A 30 11.64 -11.30 -1.71
N GLU A 31 12.66 -12.05 -2.13
CA GLU A 31 12.49 -13.33 -2.85
C GLU A 31 11.69 -14.36 -2.02
N GLU A 32 11.76 -14.27 -0.70
CA GLU A 32 11.02 -15.13 0.24
C GLU A 32 9.54 -14.69 0.41
N GLY A 33 9.16 -13.57 -0.21
CA GLY A 33 7.81 -12.99 -0.11
C GLY A 33 7.61 -12.09 1.11
N ASP A 34 8.68 -11.76 1.83
CA ASP A 34 8.62 -10.87 3.00
C ASP A 34 8.58 -9.39 2.57
N VAL A 35 7.77 -8.61 3.29
CA VAL A 35 7.68 -7.17 3.07
C VAL A 35 8.75 -6.45 3.88
N VAL A 36 9.64 -5.74 3.20
CA VAL A 36 10.62 -4.83 3.81
C VAL A 36 10.12 -3.40 3.68
N VAL A 37 9.58 -2.87 4.78
CA VAL A 37 9.12 -1.48 4.86
C VAL A 37 10.31 -0.53 4.84
N LYS A 38 10.31 0.41 3.90
CA LYS A 38 11.35 1.45 3.73
C LYS A 38 10.89 2.83 4.22
N LYS A 39 9.60 3.12 4.15
CA LYS A 39 9.01 4.41 4.51
C LYS A 39 7.62 4.22 5.10
N SER A 40 7.27 5.06 6.07
CA SER A 40 5.93 5.12 6.66
C SER A 40 5.41 6.56 6.59
N ILE A 41 4.14 6.71 6.23
CA ILE A 41 3.43 8.00 6.19
C ILE A 41 2.29 7.93 7.21
N GLU A 42 2.40 8.70 8.29
CA GLU A 42 1.56 8.59 9.48
C GLU A 42 0.52 9.72 9.59
N THR A 43 0.16 10.34 8.46
CA THR A 43 -0.80 11.45 8.43
C THR A 43 -2.15 11.00 7.89
N GLU A 44 -3.19 11.07 8.73
CA GLU A 44 -4.57 10.73 8.36
C GLU A 44 -5.07 11.42 7.07
N PRO A 45 -4.79 12.73 6.82
CA PRO A 45 -5.18 13.35 5.56
C PRO A 45 -4.57 12.67 4.34
N LYS A 46 -3.28 12.28 4.41
CA LYS A 46 -2.59 11.62 3.30
C LYS A 46 -3.03 10.18 3.15
N TYR A 47 -3.29 9.49 4.25
CA TYR A 47 -3.90 8.16 4.24
C TYR A 47 -5.21 8.16 3.48
N ASN A 48 -6.13 9.07 3.83
CA ASN A 48 -7.44 9.14 3.18
C ASN A 48 -7.34 9.55 1.71
N GLU A 49 -6.50 10.55 1.39
CA GLU A 49 -6.26 10.99 0.01
C GLU A 49 -5.77 9.83 -0.87
N LEU A 50 -4.73 9.12 -0.43
CA LEU A 50 -4.21 8.02 -1.26
C LEU A 50 -5.21 6.87 -1.33
N MET A 51 -5.85 6.51 -0.23
CA MET A 51 -6.87 5.45 -0.22
C MET A 51 -8.00 5.76 -1.23
N GLU A 52 -8.44 7.01 -1.33
CA GLU A 52 -9.42 7.44 -2.31
C GLU A 52 -8.92 7.25 -3.75
N ILE A 53 -7.68 7.66 -4.05
CA ILE A 53 -7.05 7.45 -5.36
C ILE A 53 -7.06 5.96 -5.74
N PHE A 54 -6.62 5.06 -4.84
CA PHE A 54 -6.62 3.61 -5.12
C PHE A 54 -8.02 3.02 -5.22
N ASN A 55 -9.02 3.57 -4.54
CA ASN A 55 -10.39 3.09 -4.66
C ASN A 55 -11.06 3.51 -5.97
N ASN A 56 -10.56 4.58 -6.60
CA ASN A 56 -11.10 5.14 -7.84
C ASN A 56 -10.35 4.67 -9.10
N GLY A 57 -9.23 3.96 -8.96
CA GLY A 57 -8.48 3.46 -10.10
C GLY A 57 -9.33 2.54 -11.00
N THR A 58 -9.08 2.63 -12.31
CA THR A 58 -9.92 1.97 -13.31
C THR A 58 -9.28 0.69 -13.79
N ASN A 59 -10.07 -0.33 -14.14
CA ASN A 59 -9.52 -1.58 -14.63
C ASN A 59 -8.91 -1.40 -16.03
N LEU A 60 -7.72 -1.95 -16.23
CA LEU A 60 -7.02 -1.96 -17.51
C LEU A 60 -6.57 -3.40 -17.82
N LYS A 61 -6.82 -3.84 -19.05
CA LYS A 61 -6.37 -5.15 -19.51
C LYS A 61 -4.93 -5.06 -20.02
N LEU A 62 -4.02 -5.69 -19.31
CA LEU A 62 -2.60 -5.81 -19.65
C LEU A 62 -2.13 -7.26 -19.53
N SER A 63 -1.05 -7.59 -20.23
CA SER A 63 -0.33 -8.84 -20.01
C SER A 63 0.74 -8.68 -18.94
N ASP A 64 1.03 -9.76 -18.21
CA ASP A 64 2.09 -9.77 -17.20
C ASP A 64 3.46 -9.39 -17.81
N GLU A 65 3.70 -9.71 -19.09
CA GLU A 65 4.95 -9.37 -19.78
C GLU A 65 5.15 -7.84 -19.90
N GLU A 66 4.06 -7.09 -20.12
CA GLU A 66 4.11 -5.63 -20.18
C GLU A 66 4.41 -5.03 -18.80
N VAL A 67 3.80 -5.58 -17.75
CA VAL A 67 3.92 -5.04 -16.39
C VAL A 67 5.24 -5.42 -15.72
N ASN A 68 5.72 -6.64 -15.94
CA ASN A 68 6.92 -7.16 -15.27
C ASN A 68 8.21 -6.41 -15.65
N ARG A 69 8.21 -5.66 -16.76
CA ARG A 69 9.36 -4.84 -17.17
C ARG A 69 9.43 -3.51 -16.45
N LEU A 70 8.34 -3.10 -15.80
CA LEU A 70 8.25 -1.80 -15.15
C LEU A 70 8.88 -1.82 -13.75
N PRO A 71 9.47 -0.70 -13.31
CA PRO A 71 9.86 -0.54 -11.92
C PRO A 71 8.62 -0.61 -11.02
N TYR A 72 8.75 -1.34 -9.92
CA TYR A 72 7.67 -1.66 -9.01
C TYR A 72 8.02 -1.35 -7.55
N GLN A 73 6.98 -1.11 -6.76
CA GLN A 73 7.04 -0.90 -5.32
C GLN A 73 5.83 -1.55 -4.65
N TYR A 74 6.00 -2.00 -3.41
CA TYR A 74 4.90 -2.44 -2.57
C TYR A 74 4.35 -1.27 -1.76
N ILE A 75 3.02 -1.16 -1.70
CA ILE A 75 2.31 -0.23 -0.81
C ILE A 75 1.33 -1.02 0.08
N GLN A 76 1.22 -0.58 1.33
CA GLN A 76 0.28 -1.14 2.30
C GLN A 76 -0.41 -0.05 3.10
N PHE A 77 -1.72 -0.13 3.16
CA PHE A 77 -2.55 0.65 4.08
C PHE A 77 -2.82 -0.18 5.32
N LYS A 78 -2.49 0.36 6.50
CA LYS A 78 -2.55 -0.38 7.77
C LYS A 78 -3.18 0.47 8.87
N ASP A 79 -4.04 -0.16 9.66
CA ASP A 79 -4.47 0.36 10.96
C ASP A 79 -3.53 -0.21 12.03
N ARG A 80 -2.61 0.62 12.55
CA ARG A 80 -1.67 0.21 13.60
C ARG A 80 -2.34 0.06 14.96
N THR A 81 -3.49 0.69 15.20
CA THR A 81 -4.22 0.54 16.47
C THR A 81 -4.71 -0.89 16.64
N GLN A 82 -5.14 -1.52 15.55
CA GLN A 82 -5.62 -2.91 15.53
C GLN A 82 -4.58 -3.91 15.00
N ASN A 83 -3.40 -3.42 14.58
CA ASN A 83 -2.40 -4.18 13.83
C ASN A 83 -3.00 -4.92 12.62
N LEU A 84 -3.89 -4.23 11.89
CA LEU A 84 -4.65 -4.76 10.78
C LEU A 84 -4.14 -4.19 9.46
N ILE A 85 -3.79 -5.07 8.52
CA ILE A 85 -3.60 -4.68 7.11
C ILE A 85 -4.98 -4.46 6.51
N VAL A 86 -5.24 -3.26 6.03
CA VAL A 86 -6.51 -2.89 5.39
C VAL A 86 -6.48 -3.36 3.94
N VAL A 87 -5.45 -2.98 3.20
CA VAL A 87 -5.21 -3.41 1.82
C VAL A 87 -3.73 -3.24 1.47
N ASN A 88 -3.27 -4.02 0.50
CA ASN A 88 -1.93 -3.92 -0.04
C ASN A 88 -1.89 -4.18 -1.54
N TYR A 89 -1.00 -3.47 -2.22
CA TYR A 89 -0.88 -3.51 -3.66
C TYR A 89 0.57 -3.69 -4.08
N ASN A 90 0.75 -4.44 -5.16
CA ASN A 90 1.90 -4.24 -6.03
C ASN A 90 1.59 -3.03 -6.91
N MET A 91 2.56 -2.14 -7.07
CA MET A 91 2.44 -0.96 -7.91
C MET A 91 3.59 -0.87 -8.88
N TRP A 92 3.31 -0.45 -10.11
CA TRP A 92 4.30 -0.24 -11.16
C TRP A 92 4.19 1.17 -11.70
N LEU A 93 5.35 1.77 -11.98
CA LEU A 93 5.45 3.09 -12.58
C LEU A 93 5.70 2.95 -14.09
N ASP A 94 4.75 3.41 -14.89
CA ASP A 94 4.83 3.46 -16.35
C ASP A 94 5.00 4.91 -16.80
N GLU A 95 6.26 5.38 -16.79
CA GLU A 95 6.59 6.77 -17.13
C GLU A 95 6.34 7.09 -18.60
N GLU A 96 6.42 6.10 -19.50
CA GLU A 96 6.18 6.30 -20.94
C GLU A 96 4.73 6.73 -21.20
N ASN A 97 3.80 6.19 -20.42
CA ASN A 97 2.37 6.48 -20.53
C ASN A 97 1.85 7.41 -19.42
N GLU A 98 2.74 7.98 -18.59
CA GLU A 98 2.39 8.86 -17.46
C GLU A 98 1.31 8.27 -16.53
N ARG A 99 1.46 6.99 -16.18
CA ARG A 99 0.46 6.27 -15.37
C ARG A 99 1.09 5.38 -14.31
N ILE A 100 0.28 5.03 -13.33
CA ILE A 100 0.60 4.04 -12.31
C ILE A 100 -0.33 2.86 -12.48
N LEU A 101 0.27 1.68 -12.56
CA LEU A 101 -0.47 0.43 -12.56
C LEU A 101 -0.42 -0.16 -11.16
N TYR A 102 -1.49 -0.81 -10.74
CA TYR A 102 -1.48 -1.54 -9.49
C TYR A 102 -2.40 -2.76 -9.52
N SER A 103 -2.12 -3.71 -8.63
CA SER A 103 -2.95 -4.90 -8.41
C SER A 103 -2.84 -5.33 -6.96
N ASP A 104 -3.89 -5.96 -6.43
CA ASP A 104 -3.84 -6.59 -5.11
C ASP A 104 -2.65 -7.54 -5.00
N TYR A 105 -1.88 -7.42 -3.92
CA TYR A 105 -0.68 -8.26 -3.72
C TYR A 105 -1.00 -9.76 -3.69
N ILE A 106 -2.17 -10.12 -3.14
CA ILE A 106 -2.58 -11.51 -2.94
C ILE A 106 -3.42 -12.09 -4.09
N ALA A 107 -3.62 -11.34 -5.19
CA ALA A 107 -4.46 -11.80 -6.28
C ALA A 107 -3.81 -12.99 -7.01
N ARG A 108 -4.57 -14.09 -7.16
CA ARG A 108 -4.12 -15.28 -7.91
C ARG A 108 -4.05 -15.05 -9.42
N VAL A 109 -4.87 -14.12 -9.92
CA VAL A 109 -4.87 -13.66 -11.31
C VAL A 109 -4.85 -12.14 -11.22
N PRO A 110 -3.79 -11.47 -11.68
CA PRO A 110 -3.69 -10.03 -11.53
C PRO A 110 -4.76 -9.34 -12.37
N LEU A 111 -5.62 -8.58 -11.70
CA LEU A 111 -6.43 -7.55 -12.33
C LEU A 111 -5.66 -6.26 -12.15
N TYR A 112 -5.21 -5.69 -13.27
CA TYR A 112 -4.50 -4.43 -13.26
C TYR A 112 -5.49 -3.27 -13.24
N TYR A 113 -5.18 -2.30 -12.39
CA TYR A 113 -5.87 -1.03 -12.29
C TYR A 113 -4.89 0.08 -12.65
N VAL A 114 -5.41 1.19 -13.15
CA VAL A 114 -4.63 2.33 -13.60
C VAL A 114 -5.06 3.61 -12.91
N ILE A 115 -4.07 4.44 -12.58
CA ILE A 115 -4.19 5.81 -12.07
C ILE A 115 -3.43 6.73 -13.02
N GLU A 116 -4.09 7.79 -13.50
CA GLU A 116 -3.60 8.69 -14.55
C GLU A 116 -3.77 10.17 -14.12
N ASP A 117 -3.43 11.10 -15.01
CA ASP A 117 -3.71 12.54 -14.89
C ASP A 117 -3.21 13.21 -13.58
N GLU A 118 -4.08 13.93 -12.87
CA GLU A 118 -3.75 14.68 -11.66
C GLU A 118 -3.32 13.75 -10.51
N GLU A 119 -3.92 12.56 -10.44
CA GLU A 119 -3.65 11.57 -9.39
C GLU A 119 -2.29 10.91 -9.58
N TYR A 120 -1.86 10.70 -10.83
CA TYR A 120 -0.51 10.26 -11.16
C TYR A 120 0.54 11.19 -10.53
N ASN A 121 0.41 12.50 -10.76
CA ASN A 121 1.34 13.49 -10.24
C ASN A 121 1.35 13.54 -8.70
N LYS A 122 0.18 13.39 -8.06
CA LYS A 122 0.08 13.32 -6.59
C LYS A 122 0.81 12.11 -6.00
N LEU A 123 0.80 10.99 -6.71
CA LEU A 123 1.46 9.77 -6.29
C LEU A 123 2.96 9.78 -6.58
N LEU A 124 3.42 10.51 -7.60
CA LEU A 124 4.86 10.69 -7.86
C LEU A 124 5.62 11.26 -6.65
N ASP A 125 5.03 12.21 -5.92
CA ASP A 125 5.62 12.79 -4.70
C ASP A 125 5.70 11.79 -3.53
N VAL A 126 4.85 10.76 -3.58
CA VAL A 126 4.83 9.68 -2.59
C VAL A 126 5.89 8.64 -2.90
N PHE A 127 6.09 8.35 -4.20
CA PHE A 127 7.05 7.37 -4.68
C PHE A 127 8.49 7.75 -4.37
N GLU A 128 9.23 6.76 -3.91
CA GLU A 128 10.67 6.83 -3.83
C GLU A 128 11.22 6.18 -5.11
N LYS A 129 11.15 6.89 -6.25
CA LYS A 129 11.54 6.36 -7.57
C LYS A 129 12.89 5.63 -7.53
N ASP A 130 13.87 6.22 -6.85
CA ASP A 130 15.24 5.69 -6.68
C ASP A 130 15.32 4.39 -5.86
N LYS A 131 14.22 3.94 -5.26
CA LYS A 131 14.14 2.74 -4.40
C LYS A 131 13.18 1.67 -4.94
N MET A 132 12.54 1.95 -6.08
CA MET A 132 11.76 0.96 -6.83
C MET A 132 12.70 -0.10 -7.40
N GLN A 133 12.22 -1.34 -7.48
CA GLN A 133 12.94 -2.47 -8.08
C GLN A 133 12.30 -2.83 -9.41
N THR A 134 13.07 -3.31 -10.35
CA THR A 134 12.52 -4.05 -11.50
C THR A 134 12.42 -5.53 -11.15
N PHE A 135 11.58 -6.30 -11.85
CA PHE A 135 11.63 -7.76 -11.70
C PHE A 135 13.00 -8.34 -12.07
N ALA A 136 13.75 -7.71 -12.98
CA ALA A 136 15.11 -8.13 -13.32
C ALA A 136 16.06 -8.08 -12.12
N ASP A 137 15.91 -7.07 -11.24
CA ASP A 137 16.71 -6.95 -10.01
C ASP A 137 16.44 -8.07 -9.00
N GLN A 138 15.29 -8.76 -9.11
CA GLN A 138 14.98 -9.94 -8.28
C GLN A 138 15.66 -11.21 -8.79
N PHE A 139 16.07 -11.28 -10.06
CA PHE A 139 16.68 -12.48 -10.66
C PHE A 139 18.19 -12.36 -10.87
N GLU A 140 18.76 -11.15 -10.99
CA GLU A 140 20.22 -10.97 -11.14
C GLU A 140 21.02 -11.38 -9.88
N ASN A 141 20.40 -11.43 -8.70
CA ASN A 141 21.06 -11.94 -7.48
C ASN A 141 21.21 -13.47 -7.47
N PHE A 142 20.60 -14.19 -8.42
CA PHE A 142 20.66 -15.65 -8.51
C PHE A 142 21.96 -16.16 -9.16
N ASP A 143 22.55 -15.40 -10.10
CA ASP A 143 23.75 -15.82 -10.82
C ASP A 143 25.07 -15.58 -10.05
N GLN A 144 25.02 -14.93 -8.89
CA GLN A 144 26.20 -14.67 -8.05
C GLN A 144 26.32 -15.60 -6.83
N THR A 145 25.38 -16.52 -6.63
CA THR A 145 25.37 -17.44 -5.48
C THR A 145 25.48 -18.93 -5.84
N ASN A 146 25.80 -19.27 -7.09
CA ASN A 146 26.15 -20.63 -7.52
C ASN A 146 27.65 -20.80 -7.82
#